data_AF-A0A3N4IK76-F1
#
_entry.id   AF-A0A3N4IK76-F1
#
_cell.length_a   1.000
_cell.length_b   1.000
_cell.length_c   1.000
_cell.angle_alpha   90.00
_cell.angle_beta   90.00
_cell.angle_gamma   90.00
#
_symmetry.space_group_name_H-M   'P 1'
#
loop_
_entity.id
_entity.type
_entity.pdbx_description
1 polymer ?
#
loop_
_entity_poly.entity_id
_entity_poly.type
_entity_poly.pdbx_seq_one_letter_code
_entity_poly.pdbx_strand_id
1 'polypeptide(L)'
;MVENSTPVDDDYLCRVLHESIWSEYTETPREKCGVSSTMFDDYSVGLIPEVEQPKTETRLEDLEQNIKRTIVVRPKNLTVLADSMHEQPEAAKDTGNELLDKVFEQLAAISDEQASFREQIVQLSKQHASVKDEIGTLAQTLLIVEEDISWLKKQNQELGREVQILRGEIERASIEESHLTIRVGLLEEKVEELLAGRDGTRAEVTELKARLSVVEAESKACKAFREQYLSRVQMTAIISLLDLSRDAAVQAALSPAHRKVYRSWRELKRSKGAAEARRITLDGLHRNHKDHPIPGFATPEDFLEFLETAFGLREVGNLAAHNYRKDKILAALVGLPEEKKGQLAHLVEFLNNMDGWWEGGVVGGFDGEVEVVDGDGLASRDRLVEDVDGIEYDEEEAGGVVVEGYWGC
;
A
#
# COMPACT_ATOMS: atom_id res chain seq x y z
N MET A 1 -6.06 10.45 18.32
CA MET A 1 -5.40 9.40 17.53
C MET A 1 -5.62 8.09 18.28
N VAL A 2 -6.70 7.42 17.93
CA VAL A 2 -7.10 6.12 18.50
C VAL A 2 -6.88 5.13 17.36
N GLU A 3 -5.90 4.24 17.53
CA GLU A 3 -5.61 3.17 16.58
C GLU A 3 -6.66 2.08 16.76
N ASN A 4 -7.64 2.04 15.85
CA ASN A 4 -8.53 0.91 15.68
C ASN A 4 -7.94 0.02 14.58
N SER A 5 -7.05 -0.91 14.95
CA SER A 5 -6.71 -2.05 14.11
C SER A 5 -7.63 -3.21 14.46
N THR A 6 -8.59 -3.52 13.58
CA THR A 6 -9.33 -4.77 13.66
C THR A 6 -8.36 -5.92 13.36
N PRO A 7 -8.34 -6.98 14.19
CA PRO A 7 -7.52 -8.15 13.91
C PRO A 7 -8.06 -8.84 12.66
N VAL A 8 -7.17 -9.05 11.68
CA VAL A 8 -7.46 -9.92 10.53
C VAL A 8 -7.63 -11.34 11.09
N ASP A 9 -8.76 -11.95 10.80
CA ASP A 9 -9.12 -13.28 11.26
C ASP A 9 -8.22 -14.32 10.56
N ASP A 10 -7.28 -14.90 11.31
CA ASP A 10 -6.34 -15.92 10.82
C ASP A 10 -7.07 -17.12 10.16
N ASP A 11 -8.33 -17.35 10.52
CA ASP A 11 -9.19 -18.39 9.96
C ASP A 11 -9.59 -18.11 8.50
N TYR A 12 -9.64 -16.83 8.09
CA TYR A 12 -9.91 -16.42 6.71
C TYR A 12 -8.70 -16.67 5.80
N LEU A 13 -7.49 -16.37 6.29
CA LEU A 13 -6.24 -16.64 5.58
C LEU A 13 -6.02 -18.14 5.36
N CYS A 14 -6.35 -18.97 6.35
CA CYS A 14 -6.29 -20.43 6.22
C CYS A 14 -7.28 -20.99 5.17
N ARG A 15 -8.49 -20.43 5.04
CA ARG A 15 -9.46 -20.89 4.04
C ARG A 15 -9.08 -20.50 2.61
N VAL A 16 -8.63 -19.25 2.41
CA VAL A 16 -8.19 -18.78 1.09
C VAL A 16 -6.97 -19.56 0.60
N LEU A 17 -6.02 -19.88 1.50
CA LEU A 17 -4.87 -20.73 1.16
C LEU A 17 -5.28 -22.17 0.86
N HIS A 18 -6.26 -22.75 1.56
CA HIS A 18 -6.69 -24.12 1.33
C HIS A 18 -7.47 -24.29 0.01
N GLU A 19 -8.27 -23.30 -0.40
CA GLU A 19 -9.00 -23.34 -1.67
C GLU A 19 -8.09 -23.11 -2.89
N SER A 20 -7.10 -22.21 -2.76
CA SER A 20 -6.14 -21.95 -3.85
C SER A 20 -5.16 -23.11 -4.10
N ILE A 21 -4.77 -23.84 -3.05
CA ILE A 21 -3.87 -25.00 -3.16
C ILE A 21 -4.60 -26.21 -3.78
N TRP A 22 -5.91 -26.34 -3.59
CA TRP A 22 -6.67 -27.48 -4.12
C TRP A 22 -7.20 -27.29 -5.54
N SER A 23 -7.38 -26.06 -6.04
CA SER A 23 -7.85 -25.83 -7.41
C SER A 23 -6.79 -26.09 -8.49
N GLU A 24 -5.50 -26.02 -8.15
CA GLU A 24 -4.40 -26.28 -9.09
C GLU A 24 -3.98 -27.77 -9.17
N TYR A 25 -4.49 -28.62 -8.28
CA TYR A 25 -4.08 -30.04 -8.22
C TYR A 25 -5.01 -31.03 -8.96
N THR A 26 -6.04 -30.56 -9.67
CA THR A 26 -6.96 -31.46 -10.41
C THR A 26 -6.61 -31.74 -11.87
N GLU A 27 -5.54 -31.14 -12.41
CA GLU A 27 -5.05 -31.48 -13.76
C GLU A 27 -3.79 -32.34 -13.69
N THR A 28 -3.98 -33.65 -13.56
CA THR A 28 -2.91 -34.64 -13.73
C THR A 28 -2.38 -34.64 -15.16
N PRO A 29 -1.08 -34.41 -15.41
CA PRO A 29 -0.43 -34.89 -16.62
C PRO A 29 -0.06 -36.36 -16.39
N ARG A 30 -1.03 -37.25 -16.57
CA ARG A 30 -0.72 -38.65 -16.87
C ARG A 30 -0.23 -38.71 -18.32
N GLU A 31 0.83 -39.49 -18.53
CA GLU A 31 1.39 -39.90 -19.83
C GLU A 31 2.35 -38.90 -20.49
N LYS A 32 3.63 -38.95 -20.10
CA LYS A 32 4.80 -38.95 -21.02
C LYS A 32 6.14 -38.97 -20.27
N CYS A 33 6.36 -39.98 -19.43
CA CYS A 33 7.72 -40.38 -19.06
C CYS A 33 7.78 -41.91 -19.08
N GLY A 34 8.00 -42.45 -20.28
CA GLY A 34 8.38 -43.85 -20.48
C GLY A 34 9.82 -44.08 -20.02
N VAL A 35 10.05 -44.09 -18.71
CA VAL A 35 11.30 -44.59 -18.14
C VAL A 35 10.94 -45.79 -17.26
N SER A 36 10.93 -46.95 -17.93
CA SER A 36 10.82 -48.27 -17.32
C SER A 36 11.98 -48.48 -16.34
N SER A 37 11.68 -48.32 -15.04
CA SER A 37 12.59 -48.56 -13.91
C SER A 37 12.66 -50.05 -13.50
N THR A 38 12.53 -50.99 -14.43
CA THR A 38 12.54 -52.43 -14.14
C THR A 38 13.58 -53.21 -14.94
N MET A 39 14.64 -52.57 -15.44
CA MET A 39 15.57 -53.21 -16.39
C MET A 39 16.96 -53.55 -15.85
N PHE A 40 17.19 -53.56 -14.53
CA PHE A 40 18.55 -53.78 -13.97
C PHE A 40 18.71 -54.89 -12.92
N ASP A 41 17.66 -55.63 -12.55
CA ASP A 41 17.77 -56.67 -11.50
C ASP A 41 17.93 -58.12 -12.00
N ASP A 42 18.05 -58.37 -13.31
CA ASP A 42 18.06 -59.74 -13.86
C ASP A 42 19.29 -60.10 -14.72
N TYR A 43 20.45 -59.50 -14.48
CA TYR A 43 21.72 -60.09 -14.95
C TYR A 43 22.23 -61.07 -13.90
N SER A 44 21.55 -62.21 -13.83
CA SER A 44 22.12 -63.44 -13.30
C SER A 44 23.39 -63.72 -14.09
N VAL A 45 24.55 -63.52 -13.45
CA VAL A 45 25.86 -63.90 -13.97
C VAL A 45 25.78 -65.40 -14.25
N GLY A 46 25.60 -65.76 -15.52
CA GLY A 46 25.59 -67.15 -15.95
C GLY A 46 26.88 -67.79 -15.46
N LEU A 47 26.73 -68.74 -14.55
CA LEU A 47 27.80 -69.65 -14.12
C LEU A 47 28.51 -70.12 -15.40
N ILE A 48 29.76 -69.69 -15.57
CA ILE A 48 30.63 -70.20 -16.62
C ILE A 48 30.65 -71.72 -16.39
N PRO A 49 30.17 -72.55 -17.34
CA PRO A 49 30.24 -73.99 -17.17
C PRO A 49 31.71 -74.34 -16.97
N GLU A 50 31.98 -75.09 -15.89
CA GLU A 50 33.29 -75.69 -15.63
C GLU A 50 33.83 -76.23 -16.96
N VAL A 51 34.92 -75.64 -17.42
CA VAL A 51 35.64 -76.13 -18.59
C VAL A 51 36.18 -77.50 -18.18
N GLU A 52 35.44 -78.55 -18.51
CA GLU A 52 35.90 -79.93 -18.38
C GLU A 52 37.26 -80.01 -19.06
N GLN A 53 38.30 -80.23 -18.25
CA GLN A 53 39.64 -80.42 -18.76
C GLN A 53 39.59 -81.58 -19.78
N PRO A 54 40.03 -81.37 -21.04
CA PRO A 54 40.03 -82.45 -22.02
C PRO A 54 40.90 -83.57 -21.46
N LYS A 55 40.32 -84.76 -21.29
CA LYS A 55 40.98 -85.98 -20.81
C LYS A 55 42.14 -86.34 -21.75
N THR A 56 43.32 -85.79 -21.48
CA THR A 56 44.56 -86.07 -22.21
C THR A 56 45.10 -87.46 -21.89
N GLU A 57 44.67 -88.08 -20.79
CA GLU A 57 45.06 -89.44 -20.39
C GLU A 57 44.64 -90.51 -21.40
N THR A 58 43.45 -90.42 -21.99
CA THR A 58 42.95 -91.45 -22.93
C THR A 58 43.80 -91.59 -24.20
N ARG A 59 44.42 -90.50 -24.68
CA ARG A 59 45.25 -90.54 -25.89
C ARG A 59 46.64 -91.14 -25.65
N LEU A 60 47.17 -91.00 -24.44
CA LEU A 60 48.46 -91.56 -24.05
C LEU A 60 48.37 -93.07 -23.82
N GLU A 61 47.30 -93.54 -23.19
CA GLU A 61 47.03 -94.97 -22.99
C GLU A 61 46.82 -95.72 -24.31
N ASP A 62 46.11 -95.10 -25.27
CA ASP A 62 45.90 -95.67 -26.61
C ASP A 62 47.22 -95.76 -27.42
N LEU A 63 48.10 -94.76 -27.30
CA LEU A 63 49.42 -94.78 -27.96
C LEU A 63 50.34 -95.84 -27.34
N GLU A 64 50.32 -95.96 -26.00
CA GLU A 64 51.13 -96.95 -25.28
C GLU A 64 50.66 -98.39 -25.57
N GLN A 65 49.34 -98.60 -25.72
CA GLN A 65 48.78 -99.89 -26.17
C GLN A 65 49.17 -100.21 -27.61
N ASN A 66 49.18 -99.23 -28.53
CA ASN A 66 49.58 -99.48 -29.91
C ASN A 66 51.07 -99.83 -30.04
N ILE A 67 51.96 -99.16 -29.29
CA ILE A 67 53.39 -99.51 -29.27
C ILE A 67 53.61 -100.92 -28.70
N LYS A 68 52.92 -101.27 -27.61
CA LYS A 68 52.97 -102.62 -27.02
C LYS A 68 52.47 -103.70 -28.00
N ARG A 69 51.44 -103.42 -28.80
CA ARG A 69 50.96 -104.36 -29.83
C ARG A 69 51.96 -104.54 -30.97
N THR A 70 52.61 -103.48 -31.44
CA THR A 70 53.54 -103.57 -32.58
C THR A 70 54.85 -104.28 -32.22
N ILE A 71 55.35 -104.15 -31.00
CA ILE A 71 56.60 -104.82 -30.55
C ILE A 71 56.39 -106.33 -30.29
N VAL A 72 55.18 -106.77 -29.97
CA VAL A 72 54.87 -108.19 -29.66
C VAL A 72 54.60 -109.04 -30.91
N VAL A 73 54.36 -108.44 -32.08
CA VAL A 73 54.13 -109.17 -33.34
C VAL A 73 55.44 -109.32 -34.13
N ARG A 74 56.37 -110.15 -33.64
CA ARG A 74 57.41 -110.73 -34.52
C ARG A 74 58.15 -112.03 -34.13
N PRO A 75 57.69 -112.89 -33.18
CA PRO A 75 58.37 -114.19 -32.97
C PRO A 75 58.01 -115.25 -34.03
N LYS A 76 56.92 -115.08 -34.80
CA LYS A 76 56.47 -116.08 -35.79
C LYS A 76 57.27 -116.10 -37.10
N ASN A 77 57.95 -115.01 -37.46
CA ASN A 77 58.79 -114.99 -38.68
C ASN A 77 60.22 -115.50 -38.41
N LEU A 78 60.67 -115.48 -37.15
CA LEU A 78 61.97 -116.00 -36.73
C LEU A 78 62.04 -117.53 -36.72
N THR A 79 60.90 -118.19 -36.51
CA THR A 79 60.79 -119.66 -36.50
C THR A 79 60.82 -120.25 -37.91
N VAL A 80 60.20 -119.60 -38.89
CA VAL A 80 60.27 -120.01 -40.31
C VAL A 80 61.67 -119.81 -40.90
N LEU A 81 62.41 -118.78 -40.45
CA LEU A 81 63.79 -118.55 -40.87
C LEU A 81 64.76 -119.59 -40.28
N ALA A 82 64.53 -120.01 -39.04
CA ALA A 82 65.33 -121.04 -38.37
C ALA A 82 65.20 -122.43 -39.05
N ASP A 83 64.00 -122.78 -39.52
CA ASP A 83 63.76 -124.04 -40.22
C ASP A 83 64.32 -124.03 -41.67
N SER A 84 64.27 -122.89 -42.37
CA SER A 84 64.84 -122.73 -43.73
C SER A 84 66.38 -122.76 -43.76
N MET A 85 67.06 -122.36 -42.68
CA MET A 85 68.53 -122.37 -42.58
C MET A 85 69.14 -123.78 -42.55
N HIS A 86 68.33 -124.83 -42.35
CA HIS A 86 68.80 -126.22 -42.25
C HIS A 86 68.81 -126.99 -43.58
N GLU A 87 67.99 -126.59 -44.57
CA GLU A 87 67.85 -127.31 -45.85
C GLU A 87 68.48 -126.58 -47.06
N GLN A 88 68.58 -125.23 -47.07
CA GLN A 88 69.24 -124.46 -48.15
C GLN A 88 69.89 -123.15 -47.62
N PRO A 89 71.21 -123.13 -47.35
CA PRO A 89 71.86 -122.06 -46.60
C PRO A 89 72.00 -120.72 -47.36
N GLU A 90 72.06 -120.72 -48.70
CA GLU A 90 72.15 -119.48 -49.50
C GLU A 90 70.78 -118.78 -49.62
N ALA A 91 69.70 -119.53 -49.86
CA ALA A 91 68.33 -118.96 -49.94
C ALA A 91 67.81 -118.43 -48.59
N ALA A 92 68.22 -119.08 -47.49
CA ALA A 92 67.95 -118.61 -46.13
C ALA A 92 68.70 -117.32 -45.77
N LYS A 93 69.87 -117.10 -46.39
CA LYS A 93 70.68 -115.90 -46.22
C LYS A 93 70.08 -114.71 -46.97
N ASP A 94 69.59 -114.93 -48.19
CA ASP A 94 68.91 -113.91 -48.98
C ASP A 94 67.58 -113.49 -48.35
N THR A 95 66.78 -114.44 -47.85
CA THR A 95 65.54 -114.14 -47.09
C THR A 95 65.82 -113.50 -45.73
N GLY A 96 66.91 -113.90 -45.07
CA GLY A 96 67.39 -113.25 -43.85
C GLY A 96 67.80 -111.80 -44.07
N ASN A 97 68.51 -111.52 -45.16
CA ASN A 97 68.89 -110.16 -45.56
C ASN A 97 67.67 -109.32 -45.93
N GLU A 98 66.70 -109.87 -46.68
CA GLU A 98 65.45 -109.16 -47.02
C GLU A 98 64.61 -108.81 -45.77
N LEU A 99 64.55 -109.72 -44.79
CA LEU A 99 63.87 -109.45 -43.51
C LEU A 99 64.63 -108.41 -42.66
N LEU A 100 65.96 -108.45 -42.67
CA LEU A 100 66.79 -107.43 -42.02
C LEU A 100 66.56 -106.07 -42.67
N ASP A 101 66.55 -105.98 -44.00
CA ASP A 101 66.28 -104.74 -44.74
C ASP A 101 64.88 -104.18 -44.40
N LYS A 102 63.84 -105.02 -44.37
CA LYS A 102 62.49 -104.61 -43.94
C LYS A 102 62.45 -104.16 -42.47
N VAL A 103 63.22 -104.81 -41.60
CA VAL A 103 63.34 -104.38 -40.20
C VAL A 103 64.03 -103.02 -40.12
N PHE A 104 65.10 -102.80 -40.87
CA PHE A 104 65.82 -101.52 -40.90
C PHE A 104 64.97 -100.40 -41.51
N GLU A 105 64.22 -100.65 -42.58
CA GLU A 105 63.27 -99.69 -43.16
C GLU A 105 62.18 -99.28 -42.15
N GLN A 106 61.61 -100.26 -41.43
CA GLN A 106 60.63 -99.96 -40.40
C GLN A 106 61.23 -99.25 -39.20
N LEU A 107 62.47 -99.59 -38.82
CA LEU A 107 63.17 -98.90 -37.73
C LEU A 107 63.43 -97.44 -38.09
N ALA A 108 63.80 -97.17 -39.36
CA ALA A 108 63.97 -95.82 -39.88
C ALA A 108 62.63 -95.06 -39.88
N ALA A 109 61.54 -95.67 -40.36
CA ALA A 109 60.21 -95.07 -40.35
C ALA A 109 59.73 -94.74 -38.93
N ILE A 110 59.92 -95.65 -37.96
CA ILE A 110 59.59 -95.41 -36.55
C ILE A 110 60.45 -94.28 -35.97
N SER A 111 61.73 -94.21 -36.33
CA SER A 111 62.62 -93.14 -35.90
C SER A 111 62.17 -91.76 -36.41
N ASP A 112 61.75 -91.69 -37.68
CA ASP A 112 61.24 -90.47 -38.29
C ASP A 112 59.90 -90.04 -37.67
N GLU A 113 58.99 -90.98 -37.42
CA GLU A 113 57.74 -90.72 -36.67
C GLU A 113 58.03 -90.24 -35.24
N GLN A 114 58.99 -90.86 -34.54
CA GLN A 114 59.41 -90.41 -33.21
C GLN A 114 59.96 -88.99 -33.23
N ALA A 115 60.74 -88.62 -34.25
CA ALA A 115 61.24 -87.26 -34.42
C ALA A 115 60.09 -86.27 -34.64
N SER A 116 59.13 -86.61 -35.50
CA SER A 116 57.93 -85.80 -35.76
C SER A 116 57.08 -85.60 -34.51
N PHE A 117 56.82 -86.66 -33.73
CA PHE A 117 56.05 -86.56 -32.49
C PHE A 117 56.77 -85.70 -31.44
N ARG A 118 58.10 -85.81 -31.33
CA ARG A 118 58.87 -84.92 -30.44
C ARG A 118 58.72 -83.46 -30.84
N GLU A 119 58.74 -83.16 -32.13
CA GLU A 119 58.53 -81.80 -32.62
C GLU A 119 57.12 -81.29 -32.29
N GLN A 120 56.09 -82.09 -32.52
CA GLN A 120 54.71 -81.76 -32.15
C GLN A 120 54.54 -81.52 -30.65
N ILE A 121 55.16 -82.34 -29.79
CA ILE A 121 55.14 -82.17 -28.33
C ILE A 121 55.78 -80.82 -27.92
N VAL A 122 56.90 -80.46 -28.55
CA VAL A 122 57.56 -79.16 -28.30
C VAL A 122 56.66 -78.00 -28.73
N GLN A 123 56.00 -78.09 -29.89
CA GLN A 123 55.06 -77.06 -30.35
C GLN A 123 53.85 -76.93 -29.42
N LEU A 124 53.22 -78.04 -29.04
CA LEU A 124 52.11 -78.05 -28.08
C LEU A 124 52.52 -77.49 -26.72
N SER A 125 53.72 -77.80 -26.24
CA SER A 125 54.24 -77.24 -24.99
C SER A 125 54.40 -75.72 -25.07
N LYS A 126 54.85 -75.19 -26.21
CA LYS A 126 54.94 -73.73 -26.45
C LYS A 126 53.56 -73.08 -26.49
N GLN A 127 52.61 -73.69 -27.20
CA GLN A 127 51.22 -73.18 -27.26
C GLN A 127 50.57 -73.19 -25.88
N HIS A 128 50.76 -74.26 -25.10
CA HIS A 128 50.25 -74.36 -23.73
C HIS A 128 50.83 -73.28 -22.82
N ALA A 129 52.14 -72.99 -22.92
CA ALA A 129 52.77 -71.89 -22.18
C ALA A 129 52.16 -70.53 -22.57
N SER A 130 51.98 -70.27 -23.88
CA SER A 130 51.35 -69.03 -24.39
C SER A 130 49.93 -68.84 -23.84
N VAL A 131 49.09 -69.88 -23.94
CA VAL A 131 47.71 -69.83 -23.43
C VAL A 131 47.68 -69.61 -21.92
N LYS A 132 48.60 -70.23 -21.17
CA LYS A 132 48.71 -70.03 -19.73
C LYS A 132 49.04 -68.57 -19.40
N ASP A 133 49.93 -67.94 -20.15
CA ASP A 133 50.29 -66.54 -19.96
C ASP A 133 49.10 -65.61 -20.29
N GLU A 134 48.37 -65.89 -21.38
CA GLU A 134 47.15 -65.15 -21.75
C GLU A 134 46.02 -65.29 -20.71
N ILE A 135 45.83 -66.49 -20.13
CA ILE A 135 44.89 -66.68 -19.02
C ILE A 135 45.31 -65.85 -17.80
N GLY A 136 46.62 -65.76 -17.53
CA GLY A 136 47.15 -64.94 -16.44
C GLY A 136 46.88 -63.44 -16.64
N THR A 137 47.07 -62.93 -17.86
CA THR A 137 46.78 -61.51 -18.17
C THR A 137 45.29 -61.23 -18.13
N LEU A 138 44.44 -62.13 -18.66
CA LEU A 138 42.98 -62.01 -18.57
C LEU A 138 42.47 -62.01 -17.13
N ALA A 139 43.05 -62.82 -16.25
CA ALA A 139 42.69 -62.81 -14.83
C ALA A 139 43.02 -61.47 -14.17
N GLN A 140 44.15 -60.86 -14.52
CA GLN A 140 44.54 -59.54 -14.01
C GLN A 140 43.63 -58.42 -14.54
N THR A 141 43.30 -58.43 -15.82
CA THR A 141 42.38 -57.43 -16.38
C THR A 141 40.99 -57.55 -15.78
N LEU A 142 40.52 -58.77 -15.49
CA LEU A 142 39.24 -59.00 -14.83
C LEU A 142 39.19 -58.37 -13.44
N LEU A 143 40.25 -58.52 -12.63
CA LEU A 143 40.33 -57.88 -11.31
C LEU A 143 40.27 -56.35 -11.39
N ILE A 144 40.98 -55.74 -12.35
CA ILE A 144 40.95 -54.28 -12.56
C ILE A 144 39.53 -53.82 -12.95
N VAL A 145 38.86 -54.55 -13.84
CA VAL A 145 37.49 -54.24 -14.25
C VAL A 145 36.51 -54.35 -13.08
N GLU A 146 36.67 -55.33 -12.20
CA GLU A 146 35.84 -55.46 -10.99
C GLU A 146 36.05 -54.28 -10.02
N GLU A 147 37.29 -53.80 -9.86
CA GLU A 147 37.60 -52.61 -9.07
C GLU A 147 36.97 -51.35 -9.67
N ASP A 148 37.09 -51.15 -10.98
CA ASP A 148 36.48 -50.03 -11.71
C ASP A 148 34.95 -50.04 -11.59
N ILE A 149 34.31 -51.21 -11.74
CA ILE A 149 32.86 -51.36 -11.56
C ILE A 149 32.45 -50.99 -10.14
N SER A 150 33.20 -51.44 -9.13
CA SER A 150 32.93 -51.11 -7.72
C SER A 150 33.06 -49.60 -7.46
N TRP A 151 34.08 -48.96 -8.01
CA TRP A 151 34.27 -47.52 -7.91
C TRP A 151 33.16 -46.73 -8.62
N LEU A 152 32.81 -47.10 -9.86
CA LEU A 152 31.72 -46.47 -10.62
C LEU A 152 30.37 -46.59 -9.91
N LYS A 153 30.08 -47.75 -9.29
CA LYS A 153 28.87 -47.92 -8.47
C LYS A 153 28.81 -46.93 -7.32
N LYS A 154 29.93 -46.68 -6.62
CA LYS A 154 30.00 -45.69 -5.54
C LYS A 154 29.79 -44.27 -6.04
N GLN A 155 30.44 -43.90 -7.15
CA GLN A 155 30.27 -42.57 -7.76
C GLN A 155 28.82 -42.32 -8.19
N ASN A 156 28.18 -43.32 -8.81
CA ASN A 156 26.80 -43.21 -9.24
C ASN A 156 25.83 -43.06 -8.04
N GLN A 157 26.09 -43.77 -6.93
CA GLN A 157 25.32 -43.58 -5.70
C GLN A 157 25.47 -42.17 -5.13
N GLU A 158 26.68 -41.60 -5.17
CA GLU A 158 26.93 -40.26 -4.65
C GLU A 158 26.27 -39.18 -5.51
N LEU A 159 26.43 -39.26 -6.84
CA LEU A 159 25.71 -38.40 -7.78
C LEU A 159 24.19 -38.52 -7.59
N GLY A 160 23.68 -39.72 -7.32
CA GLY A 160 22.28 -39.94 -6.98
C GLY A 160 21.84 -39.16 -5.73
N ARG A 161 22.68 -39.08 -4.68
CA ARG A 161 22.41 -38.28 -3.47
C ARG A 161 22.44 -36.78 -3.77
N GLU A 162 23.46 -36.31 -4.49
CA GLU A 162 23.57 -34.90 -4.88
C GLU A 162 22.34 -34.44 -5.68
N VAL A 163 21.88 -35.24 -6.64
CA VAL A 163 20.66 -34.95 -7.41
C VAL A 163 19.43 -34.85 -6.52
N GLN A 164 19.29 -35.69 -5.49
CA GLN A 164 18.17 -35.61 -4.56
C GLN A 164 18.22 -34.35 -3.69
N ILE A 165 19.42 -33.95 -3.25
CA ILE A 165 19.62 -32.71 -2.48
C ILE A 165 19.24 -31.50 -3.34
N LEU A 166 19.75 -31.43 -4.58
CA LEU A 166 19.45 -30.35 -5.52
C LEU A 166 17.96 -30.28 -5.86
N ARG A 167 17.29 -31.42 -6.03
CA ARG A 167 15.81 -31.45 -6.19
C ARG A 167 15.11 -30.83 -4.99
N GLY A 168 15.54 -31.16 -3.77
CA GLY A 168 14.98 -30.58 -2.55
C GLY A 168 15.27 -29.07 -2.42
N GLU A 169 16.42 -28.60 -2.89
CA GLU A 169 16.75 -27.17 -2.92
C GLU A 169 15.89 -26.41 -3.93
N ILE A 170 15.69 -26.96 -5.13
CA ILE A 170 14.82 -26.38 -6.17
C ILE A 170 13.38 -26.28 -5.67
N GLU A 171 12.87 -27.32 -5.02
CA GLU A 171 11.51 -27.31 -4.46
C GLU A 171 11.35 -26.20 -3.41
N ARG A 172 12.32 -26.07 -2.48
CA ARG A 172 12.29 -24.99 -1.48
C ARG A 172 12.34 -23.61 -2.12
N ALA A 173 13.18 -23.42 -3.14
CA ALA A 173 13.27 -22.16 -3.86
C ALA A 173 11.95 -21.83 -4.58
N SER A 174 11.28 -22.82 -5.17
CA SER A 174 9.97 -22.62 -5.82
C SER A 174 8.87 -22.23 -4.83
N ILE A 175 8.87 -22.82 -3.63
CA ILE A 175 7.95 -22.42 -2.56
C ILE A 175 8.24 -20.98 -2.10
N GLU A 176 9.51 -20.62 -1.91
CA GLU A 176 9.90 -19.26 -1.54
C GLU A 176 9.52 -18.23 -2.61
N GLU A 177 9.74 -18.55 -3.89
CA GLU A 177 9.30 -17.73 -5.02
C GLU A 177 7.78 -17.51 -4.99
N SER A 178 7.01 -18.57 -4.75
CA SER A 178 5.54 -18.49 -4.67
C SER A 178 5.08 -17.57 -3.52
N HIS A 179 5.70 -17.71 -2.33
CA HIS A 179 5.42 -16.83 -1.20
C HIS A 179 5.78 -15.36 -1.49
N LEU A 180 6.90 -15.12 -2.17
CA LEU A 180 7.31 -13.77 -2.57
C LEU A 180 6.33 -13.17 -3.58
N THR A 181 5.88 -13.93 -4.56
CA THR A 181 4.85 -13.50 -5.52
C THR A 181 3.56 -13.08 -4.82
N ILE A 182 3.06 -13.88 -3.88
CA ILE A 182 1.86 -13.52 -3.09
C ILE A 182 2.10 -12.22 -2.31
N ARG A 183 3.25 -12.10 -1.64
CA ARG A 183 3.58 -10.91 -0.84
C ARG A 183 3.72 -9.66 -1.72
N VAL A 184 4.25 -9.78 -2.93
CA VAL A 184 4.30 -8.67 -3.90
C VAL A 184 2.89 -8.25 -4.29
N GLY A 185 2.00 -9.19 -4.61
CA GLY A 185 0.60 -8.87 -4.95
C GLY A 185 -0.13 -8.13 -3.81
N LEU A 186 0.02 -8.57 -2.57
CA LEU A 186 -0.55 -7.88 -1.40
C LEU A 186 0.01 -6.46 -1.20
N LEU A 187 1.28 -6.25 -1.51
CA LEU A 187 1.89 -4.92 -1.44
C LEU A 187 1.38 -4.01 -2.56
N GLU A 188 1.16 -4.53 -3.76
CA GLU A 188 0.56 -3.79 -4.87
C GLU A 188 -0.86 -3.33 -4.52
N GLU A 189 -1.71 -4.23 -4.00
CA GLU A 189 -3.06 -3.89 -3.51
C GLU A 189 -3.00 -2.80 -2.42
N LYS A 190 -2.08 -2.92 -1.46
CA LYS A 190 -1.96 -1.93 -0.39
C LYS A 190 -1.51 -0.56 -0.91
N VAL A 191 -0.65 -0.53 -1.92
CA VAL A 191 -0.22 0.72 -2.57
C VAL A 191 -1.40 1.38 -3.29
N GLU A 192 -2.23 0.61 -4.00
CA GLU A 192 -3.44 1.14 -4.66
C GLU A 192 -4.43 1.74 -3.65
N GLU A 193 -4.69 1.06 -2.54
CA GLU A 193 -5.54 1.56 -1.46
C GLU A 193 -5.00 2.89 -0.90
N LEU A 194 -3.69 2.98 -0.64
CA LEU A 194 -3.06 4.20 -0.14
C LEU A 194 -3.11 5.35 -1.15
N LEU A 195 -2.97 5.05 -2.45
CA LEU A 195 -3.10 6.06 -3.49
C LEU A 195 -4.53 6.61 -3.57
N ALA A 196 -5.53 5.74 -3.49
CA ALA A 196 -6.93 6.14 -3.44
C ALA A 196 -7.24 7.01 -2.20
N GLY A 197 -6.77 6.59 -1.02
CA GLY A 197 -6.93 7.34 0.22
C GLY A 197 -6.26 8.72 0.18
N ARG A 198 -5.06 8.80 -0.43
CA ARG A 198 -4.35 10.07 -0.66
C ARG A 198 -5.17 11.01 -1.55
N ASP A 199 -5.75 10.50 -2.63
CA ASP A 199 -6.50 11.31 -3.58
C ASP A 199 -7.82 11.80 -2.98
N GLY A 200 -8.50 10.97 -2.16
CA GLY A 200 -9.65 11.38 -1.36
C GLY A 200 -9.31 12.51 -0.39
N THR A 201 -8.23 12.35 0.40
CA THR A 201 -7.75 13.39 1.33
C THR A 201 -7.40 14.70 0.59
N ARG A 202 -6.82 14.59 -0.61
CA ARG A 202 -6.49 15.76 -1.44
C ARG A 202 -7.74 16.50 -1.91
N ALA A 203 -8.80 15.78 -2.27
CA ALA A 203 -10.08 16.38 -2.63
C ALA A 203 -10.71 17.14 -1.44
N GLU A 204 -10.74 16.52 -0.26
CA GLU A 204 -11.24 17.15 0.98
C GLU A 204 -10.47 18.43 1.32
N VAL A 205 -9.13 18.42 1.23
CA VAL A 205 -8.32 19.62 1.46
C VAL A 205 -8.65 20.73 0.46
N THR A 206 -8.96 20.36 -0.78
CA THR A 206 -9.32 21.34 -1.83
C THR A 206 -10.68 21.97 -1.53
N GLU A 207 -11.65 21.18 -1.10
CA GLU A 207 -12.96 21.66 -0.67
C GLU A 207 -12.87 22.56 0.57
N LEU A 208 -12.13 22.14 1.60
CA LEU A 208 -11.93 22.92 2.81
C LEU A 208 -11.28 24.27 2.52
N LYS A 209 -10.31 24.33 1.59
CA LYS A 209 -9.73 25.60 1.13
C LYS A 209 -10.76 26.49 0.44
N ALA A 210 -11.64 25.92 -0.38
CA ALA A 210 -12.70 26.67 -1.03
C ALA A 210 -13.68 27.25 0.01
N ARG A 211 -14.15 26.42 0.96
CA ARG A 211 -15.01 26.84 2.08
C ARG A 211 -14.37 27.93 2.93
N LEU A 212 -13.09 27.80 3.25
CA LEU A 212 -12.35 28.83 4.00
C LEU A 212 -12.36 30.18 3.26
N SER A 213 -12.16 30.18 1.94
CA SER A 213 -12.20 31.42 1.15
C SER A 213 -13.56 32.11 1.19
N VAL A 214 -14.65 31.33 1.22
CA VAL A 214 -16.03 31.84 1.35
C VAL A 214 -16.21 32.49 2.71
N VAL A 215 -15.85 31.79 3.79
CA VAL A 215 -15.93 32.32 5.16
C VAL A 215 -15.08 33.59 5.33
N GLU A 216 -13.89 33.65 4.73
CA GLU A 216 -13.07 34.86 4.74
C GLU A 216 -13.73 36.04 4.02
N ALA A 217 -14.41 35.79 2.89
CA ALA A 217 -15.15 36.80 2.15
C ALA A 217 -16.36 37.31 2.95
N GLU A 218 -17.13 36.40 3.55
CA GLU A 218 -18.27 36.74 4.43
C GLU A 218 -17.83 37.51 5.66
N SER A 219 -16.73 37.11 6.29
CA SER A 219 -16.15 37.82 7.44
C SER A 219 -15.76 39.25 7.08
N LYS A 220 -15.16 39.47 5.90
CA LYS A 220 -14.84 40.81 5.39
C LYS A 220 -16.10 41.63 5.13
N ALA A 221 -17.11 41.03 4.50
CA ALA A 221 -18.39 41.69 4.24
C ALA A 221 -19.10 42.09 5.54
N CYS A 222 -19.12 41.20 6.53
CA CYS A 222 -19.70 41.46 7.85
C CYS A 222 -18.97 42.59 8.60
N LYS A 223 -17.63 42.62 8.55
CA LYS A 223 -16.84 43.72 9.13
C LYS A 223 -17.17 45.06 8.46
N ALA A 224 -17.20 45.09 7.13
CA ALA A 224 -17.56 46.29 6.37
C ALA A 224 -18.99 46.77 6.68
N PHE A 225 -19.94 45.83 6.74
CA PHE A 225 -21.32 46.12 7.11
C PHE A 225 -21.41 46.70 8.52
N ARG A 226 -20.71 46.09 9.50
CA ARG A 226 -20.66 46.58 10.88
C ARG A 226 -20.11 48.00 10.95
N GLU A 227 -19.02 48.30 10.24
CA GLU A 227 -18.43 49.64 10.20
C GLU A 227 -19.39 50.66 9.59
N GLN A 228 -20.06 50.31 8.49
CA GLN A 228 -21.08 51.15 7.86
C GLN A 228 -22.28 51.39 8.79
N TYR A 229 -22.76 50.34 9.45
CA TYR A 229 -23.87 50.42 10.40
C TYR A 229 -23.52 51.30 11.61
N LEU A 230 -22.35 51.08 12.21
CA LEU A 230 -21.86 51.91 13.32
C LEU A 230 -21.75 53.37 12.92
N SER A 231 -21.23 53.67 11.73
CA SER A 231 -21.19 55.03 11.20
C SER A 231 -22.60 55.64 11.12
N ARG A 232 -23.58 54.92 10.55
CA ARG A 232 -24.98 55.41 10.46
C ARG A 232 -25.61 55.64 11.83
N VAL A 233 -25.44 54.72 12.77
CA VAL A 233 -25.96 54.85 14.14
C VAL A 233 -25.32 56.05 14.84
N GLN A 234 -24.00 56.20 14.75
CA GLN A 234 -23.27 57.34 15.31
C GLN A 234 -23.74 58.67 14.72
N MET A 235 -23.89 58.75 13.40
CA MET A 235 -24.39 59.95 12.73
C MET A 235 -25.82 60.28 13.16
N THR A 236 -26.69 59.28 13.29
CA THR A 236 -28.07 59.46 13.75
C THR A 236 -28.11 59.96 15.20
N ALA A 237 -27.26 59.43 16.08
CA ALA A 237 -27.14 59.88 17.46
C ALA A 237 -26.65 61.34 17.55
N ILE A 238 -25.66 61.72 16.75
CA ILE A 238 -25.17 63.12 16.67
C ILE A 238 -26.28 64.06 16.20
N ILE A 239 -26.98 63.71 15.11
CA ILE A 239 -28.10 64.52 14.59
C ILE A 239 -29.18 64.67 15.67
N SER A 240 -29.52 63.59 16.36
CA SER A 240 -30.53 63.60 17.42
C SER A 240 -30.13 64.53 18.57
N LEU A 241 -28.86 64.47 19.01
CA LEU A 241 -28.34 65.35 20.06
C LEU A 241 -28.37 66.83 19.65
N LEU A 242 -28.01 67.14 18.40
CA LEU A 242 -28.05 68.50 17.87
C LEU A 242 -29.48 69.04 17.78
N ASP A 243 -30.43 68.23 17.31
CA ASP A 243 -31.83 68.63 17.22
C ASP A 243 -32.45 68.83 18.60
N LEU A 244 -32.19 67.93 19.56
CA LEU A 244 -32.60 68.12 20.97
C LEU A 244 -32.01 69.40 21.57
N SER A 245 -30.73 69.68 21.32
CA SER A 245 -30.06 70.89 21.84
C SER A 245 -30.67 72.17 21.27
N ARG A 246 -31.00 72.19 19.97
CA ARG A 246 -31.67 73.34 19.32
C ARG A 246 -33.05 73.58 19.91
N ASP A 247 -33.83 72.53 20.03
CA ASP A 247 -35.20 72.68 20.50
C ASP A 247 -35.24 73.05 21.99
N ALA A 248 -34.32 72.53 22.81
CA ALA A 248 -34.12 72.97 24.18
C ALA A 248 -33.76 74.47 24.26
N ALA A 249 -32.86 74.95 23.39
CA ALA A 249 -32.52 76.37 23.30
C ALA A 249 -33.74 77.24 22.95
N VAL A 250 -34.62 76.77 22.05
CA VAL A 250 -35.88 77.45 21.72
C VAL A 250 -36.83 77.47 22.90
N GLN A 251 -37.01 76.35 23.59
CA GLN A 251 -37.87 76.32 24.78
C GLN A 251 -37.35 77.24 25.89
N ALA A 252 -36.04 77.27 26.09
CA ALA A 252 -35.40 78.22 27.00
C ALA A 252 -35.79 79.65 26.61
N ALA A 253 -35.71 79.96 25.31
CA ALA A 253 -35.87 81.30 24.79
C ALA A 253 -37.30 81.84 24.79
N LEU A 254 -38.28 80.96 24.63
CA LEU A 254 -39.68 81.32 24.52
C LEU A 254 -40.31 81.58 25.90
N SER A 255 -41.17 82.59 25.97
CA SER A 255 -42.01 82.82 27.15
C SER A 255 -43.02 81.67 27.33
N PRO A 256 -43.57 81.45 28.55
CA PRO A 256 -44.49 80.34 28.81
C PRO A 256 -45.69 80.26 27.85
N ALA A 257 -46.17 81.42 27.37
CA ALA A 257 -47.24 81.48 26.38
C ALA A 257 -46.81 80.97 24.99
N HIS A 258 -45.58 81.25 24.57
CA HIS A 258 -45.07 80.84 23.26
C HIS A 258 -44.52 79.40 23.25
N ARG A 259 -44.10 78.85 24.40
CA ARG A 259 -43.69 77.44 24.53
C ARG A 259 -44.81 76.46 24.11
N LYS A 260 -46.08 76.86 24.28
CA LYS A 260 -47.24 76.07 23.83
C LYS A 260 -47.45 76.10 22.31
N VAL A 261 -46.96 77.14 21.64
CA VAL A 261 -47.17 77.41 20.21
C VAL A 261 -46.03 76.86 19.36
N TYR A 262 -44.80 76.92 19.85
CA TYR A 262 -43.62 76.42 19.17
C TYR A 262 -42.93 75.40 20.07
N ARG A 263 -43.04 74.13 19.72
CA ARG A 263 -42.44 72.99 20.44
C ARG A 263 -41.02 72.72 19.99
N SER A 264 -40.68 73.12 18.76
CA SER A 264 -39.35 72.92 18.18
C SER A 264 -38.85 74.17 17.45
N TRP A 265 -37.53 74.22 17.24
CA TRP A 265 -36.87 75.18 16.36
C TRP A 265 -37.43 75.13 14.94
N ARG A 266 -37.82 73.95 14.45
CA ARG A 266 -38.42 73.81 13.12
C ARG A 266 -39.76 74.54 13.03
N GLU A 267 -40.62 74.37 14.03
CA GLU A 267 -41.91 75.05 14.07
C GLU A 267 -41.74 76.56 14.15
N LEU A 268 -40.82 77.04 14.99
CA LEU A 268 -40.49 78.45 15.09
C LEU A 268 -39.96 78.99 13.75
N LYS A 269 -39.01 78.28 13.12
CA LYS A 269 -38.45 78.64 11.80
C LYS A 269 -39.49 78.62 10.69
N ARG A 270 -40.39 77.62 10.64
CA ARG A 270 -41.47 77.55 9.64
C ARG A 270 -42.46 78.69 9.80
N SER A 271 -42.77 79.09 11.04
CA SER A 271 -43.76 80.12 11.33
C SER A 271 -43.21 81.55 11.19
N LYS A 272 -41.96 81.79 11.60
CA LYS A 272 -41.37 83.13 11.69
C LYS A 272 -40.26 83.41 10.68
N GLY A 273 -39.80 82.38 9.97
CA GLY A 273 -38.61 82.46 9.11
C GLY A 273 -37.31 82.23 9.87
N ALA A 274 -36.23 81.98 9.13
CA ALA A 274 -34.93 81.59 9.69
C ALA A 274 -34.29 82.69 10.54
N ALA A 275 -34.24 83.92 10.03
CA ALA A 275 -33.61 85.04 10.70
C ALA A 275 -34.31 85.39 12.02
N GLU A 276 -35.64 85.36 12.03
CA GLU A 276 -36.42 85.69 13.23
C GLU A 276 -36.40 84.56 14.27
N ALA A 277 -36.44 83.30 13.84
CA ALA A 277 -36.25 82.17 14.76
C ALA A 277 -34.87 82.20 15.43
N ARG A 278 -33.82 82.57 14.67
CA ARG A 278 -32.47 82.76 15.18
C ARG A 278 -32.42 83.88 16.22
N ARG A 279 -32.94 85.05 15.88
CA ARG A 279 -33.00 86.20 16.79
C ARG A 279 -33.73 85.86 18.09
N ILE A 280 -34.93 85.27 17.99
CA ILE A 280 -35.73 84.88 19.17
C ILE A 280 -34.96 83.93 20.08
N THR A 281 -34.29 82.94 19.51
CA THR A 281 -33.55 81.95 20.28
C THR A 281 -32.30 82.53 20.92
N LEU A 282 -31.55 83.35 20.17
CA LEU A 282 -30.36 84.03 20.67
C LEU A 282 -30.70 84.98 21.81
N ASP A 283 -31.73 85.81 21.64
CA ASP A 283 -32.24 86.71 22.69
C ASP A 283 -32.59 85.92 23.96
N GLY A 284 -33.15 84.73 23.79
CA GLY A 284 -33.51 83.85 24.88
C GLY A 284 -32.34 83.18 25.57
N LEU A 285 -31.36 82.71 24.80
CA LEU A 285 -30.11 82.17 25.34
C LEU A 285 -29.37 83.24 26.14
N HIS A 286 -29.26 84.47 25.61
CA HIS A 286 -28.68 85.60 26.34
C HIS A 286 -29.40 85.91 27.64
N ARG A 287 -30.74 85.78 27.67
CA ARG A 287 -31.51 85.98 28.91
C ARG A 287 -31.22 84.91 29.96
N ASN A 288 -31.12 83.65 29.54
CA ASN A 288 -31.03 82.52 30.47
C ASN A 288 -29.58 82.14 30.84
N HIS A 289 -28.63 82.47 29.99
CA HIS A 289 -27.20 82.14 30.13
C HIS A 289 -26.32 83.37 30.35
N LYS A 290 -26.91 84.49 30.78
CA LYS A 290 -26.19 85.73 31.06
C LYS A 290 -25.09 85.54 32.12
N ASP A 291 -25.42 84.78 33.17
CA ASP A 291 -24.57 84.58 34.34
C ASP A 291 -23.90 83.19 34.36
N HIS A 292 -24.34 82.31 33.47
CA HIS A 292 -23.85 80.94 33.33
C HIS A 292 -23.61 80.64 31.85
N PRO A 293 -22.35 80.70 31.38
CA PRO A 293 -22.03 80.41 29.98
C PRO A 293 -22.46 78.99 29.62
N ILE A 294 -22.84 78.80 28.36
CA ILE A 294 -23.18 77.48 27.83
C ILE A 294 -21.91 76.64 27.87
N PRO A 295 -21.90 75.46 28.52
CA PRO A 295 -20.69 74.66 28.67
C PRO A 295 -20.00 74.44 27.31
N GLY A 296 -18.71 74.71 27.23
CA GLY A 296 -17.91 74.52 26.01
C GLY A 296 -18.03 75.60 24.93
N PHE A 297 -18.87 76.63 25.12
CA PHE A 297 -19.05 77.72 24.15
C PHE A 297 -18.78 79.08 24.80
N ALA A 298 -18.00 79.93 24.11
CA ALA A 298 -17.62 81.24 24.65
C ALA A 298 -18.80 82.22 24.66
N THR A 299 -19.72 82.12 23.69
CA THR A 299 -20.92 82.95 23.61
C THR A 299 -22.15 82.15 23.14
N PRO A 300 -23.38 82.64 23.44
CA PRO A 300 -24.61 82.11 22.83
C PRO A 300 -24.59 82.15 21.29
N GLU A 301 -23.91 83.13 20.69
CA GLU A 301 -23.67 83.21 19.26
C GLU A 301 -22.83 82.04 18.76
N ASP A 302 -21.71 81.71 19.43
CA ASP A 302 -20.85 80.59 19.06
C ASP A 302 -21.60 79.25 19.17
N PHE A 303 -22.42 79.11 20.21
CA PHE A 303 -23.27 77.93 20.39
C PHE A 303 -24.33 77.82 19.28
N LEU A 304 -25.03 78.91 18.99
CA LEU A 304 -26.07 78.90 17.97
C LEU A 304 -25.47 78.76 16.56
N GLU A 305 -24.31 79.35 16.31
CA GLU A 305 -23.53 79.18 15.08
C GLU A 305 -23.04 77.75 14.95
N PHE A 306 -22.52 77.11 16.00
CA PHE A 306 -22.20 75.69 16.00
C PHE A 306 -23.43 74.84 15.68
N LEU A 307 -24.57 75.12 16.33
CA LEU A 307 -25.83 74.46 16.03
C LEU A 307 -26.30 74.77 14.60
N GLU A 308 -25.99 75.91 13.99
CA GLU A 308 -26.40 76.30 12.63
C GLU A 308 -25.44 75.84 11.52
N THR A 309 -24.17 75.61 11.84
CA THR A 309 -23.13 75.20 10.89
C THR A 309 -22.88 73.70 10.89
N ALA A 310 -23.26 72.98 11.95
CA ALA A 310 -23.29 71.51 11.99
C ALA A 310 -24.35 70.87 11.03
N PHE A 311 -24.84 71.64 10.04
CA PHE A 311 -26.04 71.43 9.24
C PHE A 311 -25.89 70.56 7.97
N GLY A 312 -24.71 70.02 7.66
CA GLY A 312 -24.53 69.13 6.51
C GLY A 312 -25.29 67.79 6.57
N LEU A 313 -26.06 67.52 7.63
CA LEU A 313 -26.54 66.19 8.01
C LEU A 313 -28.06 66.05 8.07
N ARG A 314 -28.84 67.06 7.66
CA ARG A 314 -30.19 67.28 8.21
C ARG A 314 -31.38 66.79 7.38
N GLU A 315 -31.21 66.31 6.16
CA GLU A 315 -32.37 65.98 5.32
C GLU A 315 -32.92 64.56 5.50
N VAL A 316 -32.25 63.67 6.26
CA VAL A 316 -32.69 62.26 6.40
C VAL A 316 -33.15 61.89 7.83
N GLY A 317 -32.63 62.54 8.89
CA GLY A 317 -32.81 62.07 10.27
C GLY A 317 -34.10 62.47 11.00
N ASN A 318 -35.05 63.11 10.32
CA ASN A 318 -35.94 64.05 11.00
C ASN A 318 -37.28 63.54 11.54
N LEU A 319 -37.49 62.23 11.49
CA LEU A 319 -38.63 61.55 12.12
C LEU A 319 -38.22 60.64 13.28
N ALA A 320 -36.92 60.43 13.52
CA ALA A 320 -36.44 59.44 14.49
C ALA A 320 -35.77 60.05 15.75
N ALA A 321 -35.27 61.28 15.70
CA ALA A 321 -34.51 61.89 16.80
C ALA A 321 -35.25 61.99 18.14
N HIS A 322 -36.58 62.22 18.10
CA HIS A 322 -37.42 62.27 19.31
C HIS A 322 -37.87 60.89 19.82
N ASN A 323 -37.51 59.80 19.12
CA ASN A 323 -37.87 58.43 19.50
C ASN A 323 -36.72 57.67 20.19
N TYR A 324 -35.52 58.28 20.28
CA TYR A 324 -34.39 57.64 20.94
C TYR A 324 -34.32 58.04 22.40
N ARG A 325 -34.34 57.03 23.28
CA ARG A 325 -34.09 57.21 24.70
C ARG A 325 -32.66 57.74 24.92
N LYS A 326 -32.50 58.57 25.95
CA LYS A 326 -31.22 59.18 26.34
C LYS A 326 -30.07 58.18 26.44
N ASP A 327 -30.30 57.03 27.06
CA ASP A 327 -29.31 55.96 27.23
C ASP A 327 -28.81 55.42 25.88
N LYS A 328 -29.70 55.32 24.87
CA LYS A 328 -29.33 54.88 23.52
C LYS A 328 -28.50 55.93 22.77
N ILE A 329 -28.83 57.21 22.94
CA ILE A 329 -28.04 58.31 22.38
C ILE A 329 -26.65 58.30 23.02
N LEU A 330 -26.57 58.27 24.36
CA LEU A 330 -25.29 58.27 25.08
C LEU A 330 -24.43 57.04 24.76
N ALA A 331 -25.03 55.84 24.67
CA ALA A 331 -24.32 54.62 24.30
C ALA A 331 -23.71 54.71 22.89
N ALA A 332 -24.42 55.32 21.93
CA ALA A 332 -23.91 55.54 20.58
C ALA A 332 -22.75 56.55 20.52
N LEU A 333 -22.68 57.49 21.47
CA LEU A 333 -21.60 58.47 21.56
C LEU A 333 -20.28 57.90 22.12
N VAL A 334 -20.33 56.82 22.91
CA VAL A 334 -19.13 56.18 23.49
C VAL A 334 -18.12 55.74 22.41
N GLY A 335 -18.61 55.33 21.25
CA GLY A 335 -17.79 54.84 20.13
C GLY A 335 -17.24 55.92 19.19
N LEU A 336 -17.46 57.21 19.45
CA LEU A 336 -16.99 58.28 18.57
C LEU A 336 -15.47 58.55 18.72
N PRO A 337 -14.81 59.15 17.72
CA PRO A 337 -13.46 59.70 17.90
C PRO A 337 -13.44 60.77 19.00
N GLU A 338 -12.36 60.83 19.81
CA GLU A 338 -12.23 61.75 20.95
C GLU A 338 -12.47 63.23 20.58
N GLU A 339 -12.05 63.64 19.39
CA GLU A 339 -12.27 65.00 18.87
C GLU A 339 -13.75 65.40 18.84
N LYS A 340 -14.64 64.45 18.53
CA LYS A 340 -16.09 64.68 18.50
C LYS A 340 -16.72 64.53 19.87
N LYS A 341 -16.15 63.71 20.76
CA LYS A 341 -16.67 63.49 22.12
C LYS A 341 -16.65 64.77 22.94
N GLY A 342 -15.60 65.58 22.86
CA GLY A 342 -15.50 66.84 23.61
C GLY A 342 -16.65 67.80 23.31
N GLN A 343 -16.90 68.07 22.03
CA GLN A 343 -17.99 68.96 21.60
C GLN A 343 -19.38 68.40 21.94
N LEU A 344 -19.58 67.08 21.83
CA LEU A 344 -20.86 66.44 22.11
C LEU A 344 -21.12 66.28 23.62
N ALA A 345 -20.08 66.14 24.44
CA ALA A 345 -20.19 66.11 25.90
C ALA A 345 -20.77 67.42 26.43
N HIS A 346 -20.35 68.55 25.87
CA HIS A 346 -20.89 69.86 26.20
C HIS A 346 -22.38 70.01 25.84
N LEU A 347 -22.84 69.40 24.74
CA LEU A 347 -24.27 69.36 24.40
C LEU A 347 -25.07 68.49 25.38
N VAL A 348 -24.53 67.34 25.79
CA VAL A 348 -25.15 66.47 26.79
C VAL A 348 -25.27 67.20 28.13
N GLU A 349 -24.21 67.91 28.54
CA GLU A 349 -24.19 68.73 29.75
C GLU A 349 -25.22 69.87 29.67
N PHE A 350 -25.28 70.59 28.56
CA PHE A 350 -26.30 71.60 28.29
C PHE A 350 -27.72 71.03 28.42
N LEU A 351 -28.00 69.88 27.80
CA LEU A 351 -29.30 69.22 27.86
C LEU A 351 -29.66 68.70 29.26
N ASN A 352 -28.67 68.23 30.03
CA ASN A 352 -28.88 67.83 31.43
C ASN A 352 -29.23 69.04 32.30
N ASN A 353 -28.57 70.19 32.09
CA ASN A 353 -28.83 71.42 32.85
C ASN A 353 -30.21 72.04 32.56
N MET A 354 -30.82 71.65 31.43
CA MET A 354 -32.18 72.06 31.05
C MET A 354 -33.28 71.18 31.66
N ASP A 355 -32.91 70.16 32.46
CA ASP A 355 -33.69 69.37 33.43
C ASP A 355 -35.07 68.79 33.01
N GLY A 356 -35.41 68.78 31.72
CA GLY A 356 -36.77 68.40 31.31
C GLY A 356 -36.98 68.01 29.85
N TRP A 357 -35.93 67.66 29.12
CA TRP A 357 -36.01 67.48 27.66
C TRP A 357 -35.72 66.07 27.14
N TRP A 358 -35.21 65.18 27.99
CA TRP A 358 -34.89 63.80 27.62
C TRP A 358 -36.07 62.83 27.70
N GLU A 359 -37.01 63.11 28.60
CA GLU A 359 -38.26 62.37 28.70
C GLU A 359 -39.17 62.94 27.63
N GLY A 360 -39.11 62.35 26.43
CA GLY A 360 -40.15 62.57 25.43
C GLY A 360 -41.48 62.38 26.14
N GLY A 361 -42.18 63.48 26.41
CA GLY A 361 -43.46 63.43 27.10
C GLY A 361 -44.29 62.41 26.34
N VAL A 362 -44.57 61.28 26.98
CA VAL A 362 -45.50 60.27 26.47
C VAL A 362 -46.69 61.10 26.01
N VAL A 363 -46.94 61.09 24.71
CA VAL A 363 -48.10 61.77 24.15
C VAL A 363 -49.29 61.04 24.74
N GLY A 364 -49.82 61.55 25.85
CA GLY A 364 -51.03 61.05 26.45
C GLY A 364 -52.13 61.11 25.41
N GLY A 365 -52.75 59.95 25.13
CA GLY A 365 -53.93 59.83 24.29
C GLY A 365 -53.73 59.03 23.00
N PHE A 366 -53.31 57.78 23.11
CA PHE A 366 -53.77 56.72 22.20
C PHE A 366 -53.98 55.47 23.04
N ASP A 367 -55.20 55.31 23.56
CA ASP A 367 -55.69 54.08 24.19
C ASP A 367 -56.00 53.03 23.11
N GLY A 368 -55.01 52.73 22.27
CA GLY A 368 -55.00 51.57 21.41
C GLY A 368 -53.90 50.66 21.92
N GLU A 369 -54.27 49.52 22.49
CA GLU A 369 -53.34 48.43 22.81
C GLU A 369 -52.48 48.13 21.58
N VAL A 370 -51.23 48.58 21.63
CA VAL A 370 -50.16 48.02 20.81
C VAL A 370 -49.52 46.98 21.70
N GLU A 371 -49.79 45.71 21.41
CA GLU A 371 -49.01 44.59 21.95
C GLU A 371 -47.53 44.88 21.67
N VAL A 372 -46.82 45.26 22.72
CA VAL A 372 -45.38 45.17 22.77
C VAL A 372 -45.08 43.67 22.84
N VAL A 373 -44.83 43.07 21.68
CA VAL A 373 -44.20 41.76 21.63
C VAL A 373 -42.80 41.95 22.20
N ASP A 374 -42.65 41.60 23.48
CA ASP A 374 -41.36 41.45 24.13
C ASP A 374 -40.57 40.40 23.35
N GLY A 375 -39.67 40.87 22.49
CA GLY A 375 -38.71 40.05 21.78
C GLY A 375 -37.62 39.55 22.72
N ASP A 376 -37.98 38.68 23.66
CA ASP A 376 -37.05 37.79 24.36
C ASP A 376 -36.59 36.69 23.40
N GLY A 377 -35.72 37.08 22.46
CA GLY A 377 -35.10 36.20 21.46
C GLY A 377 -33.60 35.96 21.70
N LEU A 378 -33.11 36.10 22.95
CA LEU A 378 -31.69 35.91 23.29
C LEU A 378 -31.45 35.04 24.54
N ALA A 379 -32.35 34.11 24.83
CA ALA A 379 -32.13 33.05 25.82
C ALA A 379 -32.23 31.67 25.17
N SER A 380 -31.22 31.29 24.39
CA SER A 380 -30.92 29.89 24.03
C SER A 380 -29.49 29.81 23.50
N ARG A 381 -28.51 29.91 24.39
CA ARG A 381 -27.09 29.67 24.05
C ARG A 381 -26.37 28.81 25.09
N ASP A 382 -27.10 27.94 25.78
CA ASP A 382 -26.56 26.87 26.62
C ASP A 382 -27.60 25.75 26.75
N ARG A 383 -27.66 24.88 25.74
CA ARG A 383 -28.13 23.48 25.80
C ARG A 383 -28.23 22.98 24.36
N LEU A 384 -27.23 22.21 23.94
CA LEU A 384 -27.30 21.10 22.98
C LEU A 384 -25.85 20.61 22.80
N VAL A 385 -25.34 19.98 23.86
CA VAL A 385 -24.38 18.89 23.76
C VAL A 385 -25.09 17.72 24.43
N GLU A 386 -25.02 16.56 23.79
CA GLU A 386 -25.64 15.26 24.10
C GLU A 386 -26.86 14.92 23.22
N ASP A 387 -26.70 13.77 22.57
CA ASP A 387 -27.66 12.92 21.86
C ASP A 387 -28.03 13.26 20.41
N VAL A 388 -27.23 12.74 19.46
CA VAL A 388 -27.75 11.98 18.29
C VAL A 388 -26.74 10.88 17.92
N ASP A 389 -26.94 9.69 18.49
CA ASP A 389 -26.56 8.42 17.83
C ASP A 389 -27.73 8.00 16.94
N GLY A 390 -27.42 7.57 15.72
CA GLY A 390 -28.29 6.71 14.90
C GLY A 390 -29.31 7.41 14.01
N ILE A 391 -28.91 7.76 12.79
CA ILE A 391 -29.83 7.82 11.64
C ILE A 391 -29.13 7.16 10.44
N GLU A 392 -29.64 5.97 10.07
CA GLU A 392 -29.41 5.32 8.77
C GLU A 392 -29.97 6.21 7.65
N TYR A 393 -29.20 6.39 6.58
CA TYR A 393 -29.66 7.04 5.35
C TYR A 393 -30.12 5.98 4.36
N ASP A 394 -31.42 5.95 4.07
CA ASP A 394 -31.96 5.40 2.83
C ASP A 394 -31.85 6.48 1.74
N GLU A 395 -31.15 6.15 0.65
CA GLU A 395 -31.09 6.94 -0.58
C GLU A 395 -32.33 6.64 -1.43
N GLU A 396 -33.29 7.57 -1.53
CA GLU A 396 -34.14 7.67 -2.72
C GLU A 396 -34.84 9.03 -2.84
N GLU A 397 -34.64 9.64 -4.02
CA GLU A 397 -35.46 10.64 -4.71
C GLU A 397 -36.18 11.78 -3.95
N ALA A 398 -35.77 13.02 -4.28
CA ALA A 398 -36.59 14.18 -4.70
C ALA A 398 -35.92 15.46 -4.18
N GLY A 399 -35.55 16.39 -5.05
CA GLY A 399 -36.51 17.37 -5.53
C GLY A 399 -36.19 18.71 -4.89
N GLY A 400 -35.59 19.61 -5.66
CA GLY A 400 -35.08 20.89 -5.16
C GLY A 400 -36.12 21.73 -4.44
N VAL A 401 -35.74 22.21 -3.25
CA VAL A 401 -36.32 23.39 -2.61
C VAL A 401 -35.15 24.27 -2.18
N VAL A 402 -34.93 25.34 -2.94
CA VAL A 402 -34.06 26.44 -2.53
C VAL A 402 -34.81 27.24 -1.48
N VAL A 403 -34.44 27.07 -0.22
CA VAL A 403 -34.84 27.99 0.86
C VAL A 403 -33.76 29.06 0.95
N GLU A 404 -33.98 30.19 0.26
CA GLU A 404 -33.26 31.44 0.55
C GLU A 404 -33.70 31.96 1.92
N GLY A 405 -33.09 31.41 2.97
CA GLY A 405 -33.10 32.00 4.29
C GLY A 405 -32.08 33.13 4.35
N TYR A 406 -32.54 34.37 4.15
CA TYR A 406 -31.79 35.58 4.51
C TYR A 406 -31.62 35.60 6.04
N TRP A 407 -30.53 34.99 6.52
CA TRP A 407 -30.10 35.17 7.90
C TRP A 407 -29.22 36.41 7.97
N GLY A 408 -29.78 37.46 8.57
CA GLY A 408 -29.03 38.62 9.02
C GLY A 408 -27.97 38.21 10.04
N CYS A 409 -26.84 38.91 10.02
CA CYS A 409 -25.66 38.70 10.86
C CYS A 409 -25.95 38.65 12.36
#